data_AF-A0ABD1UIH3-F1
#
_entry.id   AF-A0ABD1UIH3-F1
#
_cell.length_a   1.000
_cell.length_b   1.000
_cell.length_c   1.000
_cell.angle_alpha   90.00
_cell.angle_beta   90.00
_cell.angle_gamma   90.00
#
_symmetry.space_group_name_H-M   'P 1'
#
loop_
_entity.id
_entity.type
_entity.pdbx_description
1 polymer ?
#
loop_
_entity_poly.entity_id
_entity_poly.type
_entity_poly.pdbx_seq_one_letter_code
_entity_poly.pdbx_strand_id
1 'polypeptide(L)'
;MNRFNDLRQKMNSKYRETVQRRYYTVTGENPNEKILDNLIATGESETFLQKAIQEQDRGHVMDTIMEIQEMHNAVKEMEKNLRELHQVFMDMAVLVQGQGKQLNDIESHVNRANSFVRGGTQQLEVARKYQRNTRKIISARRQGRGGVGWGGVGWRRILI
;
A
#
# COMPACT_ATOMS: atom_id res chain seq x y z
N MET A 1 9.77 1.01 9.93
CA MET A 1 10.53 -0.23 10.12
C MET A 1 11.54 -0.17 11.25
N ASN A 2 12.52 0.75 11.24
CA ASN A 2 13.54 0.80 12.30
C ASN A 2 12.94 0.96 13.70
N ARG A 3 12.03 1.94 13.91
CA ARG A 3 11.35 2.15 15.21
C ARG A 3 10.63 0.91 15.79
N PHE A 4 10.06 0.07 14.93
CA PHE A 4 9.34 -1.13 15.38
C PHE A 4 10.33 -2.22 15.79
N ASN A 5 11.40 -2.41 15.01
CA ASN A 5 12.48 -3.32 15.37
C ASN A 5 13.18 -2.87 16.66
N ASP A 6 13.42 -1.57 16.82
CA ASP A 6 13.99 -0.98 18.04
C ASP A 6 13.10 -1.23 19.26
N LEU A 7 11.79 -1.04 19.12
CA LEU A 7 10.84 -1.30 20.20
C LEU A 7 10.81 -2.79 20.58
N ARG A 8 10.81 -3.68 19.58
CA ARG A 8 10.83 -5.14 19.80
C ARG A 8 12.11 -5.58 20.50
N GLN A 9 13.25 -5.04 20.09
CA GLN A 9 14.55 -5.35 20.68
C GLN A 9 14.62 -4.83 22.12
N LYS A 10 14.10 -3.63 22.38
CA LYS A 10 14.00 -3.05 23.72
C LYS A 10 13.10 -3.89 24.64
N MET A 11 11.94 -4.32 24.15
CA MET A 11 11.03 -5.19 24.89
C MET A 11 11.67 -6.54 25.26
N ASN A 12 12.32 -7.19 24.28
CA ASN A 12 13.02 -8.46 24.54
C ASN A 12 14.16 -8.29 25.56
N SER A 13 14.93 -7.19 25.47
CA SER A 13 16.00 -6.93 26.44
C SER A 13 15.45 -6.77 27.86
N LYS A 14 14.33 -6.04 28.01
CA LYS A 14 13.71 -5.77 29.31
C LYS A 14 13.09 -7.03 29.91
N TYR A 15 12.50 -7.88 29.07
CA TYR A 15 11.99 -9.19 29.50
C TYR A 15 13.13 -10.09 29.99
N ARG A 16 14.22 -10.17 29.22
CA ARG A 16 15.43 -10.94 29.57
C ARG A 16 16.02 -10.50 30.91
N GLU A 17 16.17 -9.18 31.11
CA GLU A 17 16.66 -8.60 32.37
C GLU A 17 15.75 -8.95 33.56
N THR A 18 14.43 -8.92 33.35
CA THR A 18 13.45 -9.23 34.41
C THR A 18 13.55 -10.70 34.85
N VAL A 19 13.61 -11.63 33.90
CA VAL A 19 13.76 -13.06 34.20
C VAL A 19 15.09 -13.35 34.90
N GLN A 20 16.17 -12.73 34.42
CA GLN A 20 17.50 -12.88 35.04
C GLN A 20 17.52 -12.41 36.50
N ARG A 21 16.99 -11.20 36.77
CA ARG A 21 16.95 -10.65 38.13
C ARG A 21 16.14 -11.55 39.08
N ARG A 22 14.99 -12.04 38.62
CA ARG A 22 14.12 -12.91 39.43
C ARG A 22 14.75 -14.28 39.70
N TYR A 23 15.44 -14.85 38.71
CA TYR A 23 16.22 -16.07 38.92
C TYR A 23 17.25 -15.87 40.04
N TYR A 24 18.01 -14.77 39.99
CA TYR A 24 18.99 -14.44 41.02
C TYR A 24 18.38 -14.23 42.41
N THR A 25 17.25 -13.53 42.50
CA THR A 25 16.53 -13.34 43.78
C THR A 25 16.12 -14.67 44.43
N VAL A 26 15.86 -15.69 43.62
CA VAL A 26 15.36 -16.97 44.08
C VAL A 26 16.45 -18.01 44.33
N THR A 27 17.47 -18.07 43.48
CA THR A 27 18.56 -19.04 43.60
C THR A 27 19.80 -18.50 44.30
N GLY A 28 19.94 -17.17 44.38
CA GLY A 28 21.18 -16.50 44.79
C GLY A 28 22.30 -16.55 43.74
N GLU A 29 22.06 -17.16 42.57
CA GLU A 29 23.06 -17.35 41.51
C GLU A 29 22.59 -16.74 40.18
N ASN A 30 23.53 -16.31 39.33
CA ASN A 30 23.17 -15.80 38.01
C ASN A 30 22.89 -16.95 37.03
N PRO A 31 21.80 -16.88 36.24
CA PRO A 31 21.49 -17.92 35.26
C PRO A 31 22.49 -17.91 34.10
N ASN A 32 22.85 -19.10 33.62
CA ASN A 32 23.56 -19.24 32.35
C ASN A 32 22.65 -18.86 31.16
N GLU A 33 23.26 -18.37 30.08
CA GLU A 33 22.57 -17.95 28.83
C GLU A 33 21.51 -18.97 28.36
N LYS A 34 21.89 -20.26 28.33
CA LYS A 34 21.00 -21.36 27.92
C LYS A 34 19.81 -21.57 28.86
N ILE A 35 20.00 -21.36 30.16
CA ILE A 35 18.92 -21.51 31.15
C ILE A 35 17.94 -20.35 30.99
N LEU A 36 18.47 -19.13 30.82
CA LEU A 36 17.68 -17.93 30.59
C LEU A 36 16.85 -18.03 29.30
N ASP A 37 17.47 -18.47 28.21
CA ASP A 37 16.78 -18.67 26.93
C ASP A 37 15.68 -19.74 27.02
N ASN A 38 15.95 -20.85 27.72
CA ASN A 38 14.96 -21.90 27.95
C ASN A 38 13.78 -21.38 28.79
N LEU A 39 14.02 -20.65 29.87
CA LEU A 39 12.97 -20.06 30.72
C LEU A 39 12.08 -19.07 29.95
N ILE A 40 12.69 -18.29 29.04
CA ILE A 40 12.00 -17.36 28.15
C ILE A 40 11.16 -18.12 27.11
N ALA A 41 11.70 -19.20 26.55
CA ALA A 41 11.05 -19.97 25.48
C ALA A 41 9.91 -20.86 25.98
N THR A 42 10.08 -21.51 27.14
CA THR A 42 9.08 -22.42 27.69
C THR A 42 7.98 -21.68 28.47
N GLY A 43 8.24 -20.44 28.91
CA GLY A 43 7.35 -19.72 29.81
C GLY A 43 7.31 -20.31 31.23
N GLU A 44 8.09 -21.35 31.53
CA GLU A 44 8.12 -22.05 32.83
C GLU A 44 8.84 -21.26 33.94
N SER A 45 9.15 -19.98 33.71
CA SER A 45 9.64 -19.09 34.76
C SER A 45 8.71 -19.07 35.98
N GLU A 46 7.40 -19.20 35.77
CA GLU A 46 6.41 -19.24 36.86
C GLU A 46 6.49 -20.52 37.70
N THR A 47 6.60 -21.69 37.08
CA THR A 47 6.64 -22.98 37.79
C THR A 47 7.96 -23.16 38.54
N PHE A 48 9.05 -22.65 37.99
CA PHE A 48 10.36 -22.60 38.65
C PHE A 48 10.30 -21.72 39.91
N LEU A 49 9.76 -20.51 39.80
CA LEU A 49 9.59 -19.60 40.94
C LEU A 49 8.66 -20.22 41.98
N GLN A 50 7.55 -20.83 41.56
CA GLN A 50 6.58 -21.48 42.44
C GLN A 50 7.18 -22.63 43.29
N LYS A 51 8.16 -23.36 42.76
CA LYS A 51 8.90 -24.39 43.54
C LYS A 51 9.80 -23.80 44.61
N ALA A 52 10.48 -22.70 44.33
CA ALA A 52 11.39 -22.08 45.30
C ALA A 52 10.65 -21.33 46.43
N ILE A 53 9.41 -20.90 46.20
CA ILE A 53 8.49 -20.36 47.22
C ILE A 53 8.05 -21.42 48.22
N GLN A 54 8.09 -22.69 47.80
CA GLN A 54 7.79 -23.79 48.69
C GLN A 54 8.90 -23.96 49.75
N GLU A 55 10.08 -23.38 49.50
CA GLU A 55 11.26 -23.42 50.37
C GLU A 55 11.50 -22.12 51.16
N GLN A 56 10.99 -20.96 50.72
CA GLN A 56 11.11 -19.68 51.44
C GLN A 56 9.83 -18.81 51.44
N ASP A 57 9.67 -18.12 52.57
CA ASP A 57 8.58 -17.25 53.04
C ASP A 57 7.45 -16.85 52.07
N ARG A 58 6.21 -17.17 52.45
CA ARG A 58 5.01 -17.23 51.58
C ARG A 58 4.44 -15.88 51.12
N GLY A 59 4.79 -14.77 51.79
CA GLY A 59 4.14 -13.48 51.56
C GLY A 59 4.68 -12.72 50.36
N HIS A 60 6.00 -12.55 50.26
CA HIS A 60 6.61 -11.70 49.24
C HIS A 60 6.60 -12.30 47.84
N VAL A 61 6.55 -13.63 47.73
CA VAL A 61 6.73 -14.28 46.44
C VAL A 61 5.42 -14.54 45.71
N MET A 62 4.27 -14.54 46.42
CA MET A 62 2.97 -14.57 45.75
C MET A 62 2.67 -13.28 44.98
N ASP A 63 2.99 -12.11 45.56
CA ASP A 63 2.90 -10.82 44.85
C ASP A 63 3.80 -10.81 43.60
N THR A 64 4.99 -11.39 43.74
CA THR A 64 5.97 -11.54 42.66
C THR A 64 5.44 -12.43 41.53
N ILE A 65 4.74 -13.54 41.85
CA ILE A 65 4.09 -14.40 40.85
C ILE A 65 2.96 -13.66 40.14
N MET A 66 2.11 -12.97 40.90
CA MET A 66 0.95 -12.29 40.33
C MET A 66 1.38 -11.22 39.31
N GLU A 67 2.45 -10.50 39.61
CA GLU A 67 3.05 -9.53 38.68
C GLU A 67 3.61 -10.21 37.41
N ILE A 68 4.21 -11.41 37.51
CA ILE A 68 4.69 -12.16 36.34
C ILE A 68 3.52 -12.58 35.47
N GLN A 69 2.45 -13.06 36.10
CA GLN A 69 1.26 -13.53 35.39
C GLN A 69 0.62 -12.39 34.59
N GLU A 70 0.48 -11.21 35.20
CA GLU A 70 -0.02 -10.02 34.52
C GLU A 70 0.89 -9.59 33.37
N MET A 71 2.22 -9.58 33.58
CA MET A 71 3.17 -9.25 32.53
C MET A 71 3.17 -10.27 31.38
N HIS A 72 3.10 -11.57 31.69
CA HIS A 72 3.05 -12.64 30.70
C HIS A 72 1.78 -12.52 29.84
N ASN A 73 0.64 -12.27 30.48
CA ASN A 73 -0.63 -12.07 29.78
C ASN A 73 -0.56 -10.83 28.86
N ALA A 74 0.02 -9.73 29.33
CA ALA A 74 0.23 -8.53 28.52
C ALA A 74 1.17 -8.77 27.33
N VAL A 75 2.25 -9.53 27.51
CA VAL A 75 3.17 -9.89 26.41
C VAL A 75 2.47 -10.77 25.39
N LYS A 76 1.72 -11.77 25.85
CA LYS A 76 0.96 -12.68 24.97
C LYS A 76 -0.10 -11.96 24.15
N GLU A 77 -0.79 -10.99 24.76
CA GLU A 77 -1.73 -10.12 24.05
C GLU A 77 -1.00 -9.24 23.03
N MET A 78 0.16 -8.68 23.38
CA MET A 78 1.00 -7.94 22.46
C MET A 78 1.44 -8.80 21.26
N GLU A 79 1.88 -10.04 21.49
CA GLU A 79 2.27 -10.95 20.41
C GLU A 79 1.11 -11.29 19.47
N LYS A 80 -0.09 -11.50 20.03
CA LYS A 80 -1.31 -11.70 19.25
C LYS A 80 -1.58 -10.48 18.35
N ASN A 81 -1.59 -9.28 18.94
CA ASN A 81 -1.84 -8.03 18.21
C ASN A 81 -0.77 -7.80 17.12
N LEU A 82 0.48 -8.18 17.38
CA LEU A 82 1.58 -8.07 16.44
C LEU A 82 1.44 -9.02 15.26
N ARG A 83 0.97 -10.24 15.52
CA ARG A 83 0.67 -11.23 14.48
C ARG A 83 -0.52 -10.79 13.62
N GLU A 84 -1.57 -10.23 14.22
CA GLU A 84 -2.71 -9.66 13.49
C GLU A 84 -2.28 -8.47 12.62
N LEU A 85 -1.46 -7.57 13.16
CA LEU A 85 -0.92 -6.44 12.39
C LEU A 85 -0.05 -6.93 11.22
N HIS A 86 0.78 -7.96 11.42
CA HIS A 86 1.57 -8.56 10.36
C HIS A 86 0.68 -9.13 9.24
N GLN A 87 -0.43 -9.79 9.61
CA GLN A 87 -1.40 -10.28 8.64
C GLN A 87 -2.00 -9.12 7.83
N VAL A 88 -2.43 -8.04 8.47
CA VAL A 88 -2.93 -6.84 7.78
C VAL A 88 -1.88 -6.25 6.83
N PHE A 89 -0.60 -6.24 7.20
CA PHE A 89 0.47 -5.81 6.31
C PHE A 89 0.64 -6.73 5.10
N MET A 90 0.56 -8.05 5.27
CA MET A 90 0.63 -9.00 4.16
C MET A 90 -0.58 -8.87 3.23
N ASP A 91 -1.78 -8.72 3.79
CA ASP A 91 -3.00 -8.51 3.02
C ASP A 91 -2.94 -7.17 2.23
N MET A 92 -2.42 -6.10 2.86
CA MET A 92 -2.14 -4.84 2.16
C MET A 92 -1.09 -5.00 1.06
N ALA A 93 -0.03 -5.80 1.26
CA ALA A 93 0.97 -6.03 0.23
C ALA A 93 0.36 -6.72 -1.01
N VAL A 94 -0.54 -7.68 -0.80
CA VAL A 94 -1.31 -8.32 -1.89
C VAL A 94 -2.22 -7.32 -2.60
N LEU A 95 -2.95 -6.49 -1.85
CA LEU A 95 -3.83 -5.47 -2.43
C LEU A 95 -3.06 -4.40 -3.23
N VAL A 96 -1.91 -3.95 -2.72
CA VAL A 96 -1.03 -2.99 -3.41
C VAL A 96 -0.39 -3.61 -4.64
N GLN A 97 0.02 -4.89 -4.59
CA GLN A 97 0.51 -5.61 -5.77
C GLN A 97 -0.58 -5.74 -6.86
N GLY A 98 -1.84 -5.91 -6.46
CA GLY A 98 -3.00 -5.86 -7.35
C GLY A 98 -3.23 -4.47 -7.96
N GLN A 99 -3.09 -3.40 -7.16
CA GLN A 99 -3.25 -2.00 -7.59
C GLN A 99 -2.06 -1.45 -8.40
N GLY A 100 -0.88 -2.07 -8.34
CA GLY A 100 0.28 -1.68 -9.15
C GLY A 100 0.01 -1.72 -10.66
N LYS A 101 -0.94 -2.54 -11.12
CA LYS A 101 -1.41 -2.53 -12.53
C LYS A 101 -2.21 -1.28 -12.88
N GLN A 102 -2.90 -0.65 -11.93
CA GLN A 102 -3.75 0.52 -12.17
C GLN A 102 -3.00 1.84 -12.22
N LEU A 103 -1.77 1.93 -11.68
CA LEU A 103 -0.91 3.11 -11.91
C LEU A 103 -0.49 3.23 -13.38
N ASN A 104 -0.34 2.10 -14.09
CA ASN A 104 -0.12 2.07 -15.54
C ASN A 104 -1.36 2.53 -16.34
N ASP A 105 -2.53 2.65 -15.71
CA ASP A 105 -3.72 3.15 -16.40
C ASP A 105 -3.68 4.67 -16.59
N ILE A 106 -3.01 5.45 -15.73
CA ILE A 106 -2.92 6.92 -15.94
C ILE A 106 -2.14 7.23 -17.21
N GLU A 107 -0.96 6.63 -17.38
CA GLU A 107 -0.16 6.80 -18.60
C GLU A 107 -0.94 6.31 -19.84
N SER A 108 -1.62 5.17 -19.73
CA SER A 108 -2.47 4.63 -20.80
C SER A 108 -3.66 5.54 -21.14
N HIS A 109 -4.33 6.12 -20.14
CA HIS A 109 -5.44 7.06 -20.32
C HIS A 109 -4.96 8.39 -20.92
N VAL A 110 -3.83 8.91 -20.46
CA VAL A 110 -3.20 10.12 -21.02
C VAL A 110 -2.78 9.89 -22.47
N ASN A 111 -2.17 8.74 -22.78
CA ASN A 111 -1.79 8.38 -24.15
C ASN A 111 -3.01 8.21 -25.07
N ARG A 112 -4.09 7.58 -24.59
CA ARG A 112 -5.36 7.47 -25.33
C ARG A 112 -5.99 8.84 -25.58
N ALA A 113 -6.08 9.69 -24.55
CA ALA A 113 -6.62 11.04 -24.66
C ALA A 113 -5.82 11.88 -25.67
N ASN A 114 -4.49 11.82 -25.61
CA ASN A 114 -3.60 12.50 -26.55
C ASN A 114 -3.83 12.03 -28.00
N SER A 115 -3.96 10.70 -28.20
CA SER A 115 -4.26 10.13 -29.52
C SER A 115 -5.59 10.65 -30.09
N PHE A 116 -6.66 10.67 -29.28
CA PHE A 116 -7.96 11.21 -29.69
C PHE A 116 -7.91 12.70 -30.02
N VAL A 117 -7.25 13.51 -29.20
CA VAL A 117 -7.09 14.96 -29.46
C VAL A 117 -6.31 15.19 -30.75
N ARG A 118 -5.23 14.44 -30.99
CA ARG A 118 -4.42 14.58 -32.22
C ARG A 118 -5.22 14.20 -33.46
N GLY A 119 -5.95 13.08 -33.40
CA GLY A 119 -6.85 12.64 -34.46
C GLY A 119 -7.96 13.65 -34.75
N GLY A 120 -8.62 14.15 -33.70
CA GLY A 120 -9.64 15.19 -33.81
C GLY A 120 -9.11 16.48 -34.43
N THR A 121 -7.91 16.90 -34.05
CA THR A 121 -7.24 18.08 -34.62
C THR A 121 -6.98 17.92 -36.12
N GLN A 122 -6.50 16.74 -36.55
CA GLN A 122 -6.28 16.44 -37.97
C GLN A 122 -7.59 16.46 -38.77
N GLN A 123 -8.66 15.91 -38.22
CA GLN A 123 -10.00 15.94 -38.85
C GLN A 123 -10.54 17.36 -38.97
N LEU A 124 -10.36 18.21 -37.95
CA LEU A 124 -10.73 19.63 -38.00
C LEU A 124 -9.94 20.39 -39.08
N GLU A 125 -8.66 20.06 -39.26
CA GLU A 125 -7.82 20.67 -40.29
C GLU A 125 -8.31 20.32 -41.70
N VAL A 126 -8.66 19.05 -41.92
CA VAL A 126 -9.27 18.57 -43.16
C VAL A 126 -10.63 19.22 -43.39
N ALA A 127 -11.49 19.30 -42.37
CA ALA A 127 -12.78 19.98 -42.46
C ALA A 127 -12.61 21.47 -42.82
N ARG A 128 -11.61 22.15 -42.27
CA ARG A 128 -11.28 23.55 -42.62
C ARG A 128 -10.85 23.70 -44.08
N LYS A 129 -10.09 22.74 -44.63
CA LYS A 129 -9.72 22.71 -46.05
C LYS A 129 -10.95 22.54 -46.94
N TYR A 130 -11.83 21.59 -46.64
CA TYR A 130 -13.09 21.40 -47.37
C TYR A 130 -13.97 22.66 -47.30
N GLN A 131 -14.14 23.24 -46.12
CA GLN A 131 -14.92 24.47 -45.94
C GLN A 131 -14.38 25.64 -46.78
N ARG A 132 -13.05 25.83 -46.81
CA ARG A 132 -12.40 26.86 -47.66
C ARG A 132 -12.66 26.61 -49.15
N ASN A 133 -12.53 25.36 -49.61
CA ASN A 133 -12.74 25.00 -51.01
C ASN A 133 -14.20 25.21 -51.42
N THR A 134 -15.16 24.80 -50.58
CA THR A 134 -16.58 25.04 -50.81
C THR A 134 -16.90 26.53 -50.91
N ARG A 135 -16.33 27.38 -50.03
CA ARG A 135 -16.49 28.85 -50.12
C ARG A 135 -15.94 29.41 -51.42
N LYS A 136 -14.77 28.95 -51.87
CA LYS A 136 -14.18 29.36 -53.17
C LYS A 136 -15.12 29.01 -54.33
N ILE A 137 -15.64 27.79 -54.38
CA ILE A 137 -16.59 27.35 -55.42
C ILE A 137 -17.86 28.20 -55.41
N ILE A 138 -18.43 28.46 -54.23
CA ILE A 138 -19.63 29.30 -54.09
C ILE A 138 -19.36 30.73 -54.58
N SER A 139 -18.21 31.30 -54.23
CA SER A 139 -17.82 32.65 -54.68
C SER A 139 -17.62 32.73 -56.19
N ALA A 140 -16.96 31.73 -56.79
CA ALA A 140 -16.77 31.65 -58.24
C ALA A 140 -18.11 31.49 -58.99
N ARG A 141 -19.03 30.65 -58.46
CA ARG A 141 -20.39 30.50 -58.99
C ARG A 141 -21.26 31.75 -58.84
N ARG A 142 -20.96 32.64 -57.88
CA ARG A 142 -21.61 33.95 -57.74
C ARG A 142 -21.05 34.95 -58.74
N GLN A 143 -19.73 35.02 -58.90
CA GLN A 143 -19.08 35.92 -59.86
C GLN A 143 -19.40 35.55 -61.32
N GLY A 144 -19.45 34.26 -61.65
CA GLY A 144 -19.88 33.80 -63.00
C GLY A 144 -21.36 34.00 -63.32
N ARG A 145 -22.21 34.25 -62.32
CA ARG A 145 -23.63 34.61 -62.51
C ARG A 145 -23.87 36.12 -62.60
N GLY A 146 -22.87 36.94 -62.29
CA GLY A 146 -22.93 38.40 -62.40
C GLY A 146 -22.54 38.95 -63.79
N GLY A 147 -22.19 38.07 -64.74
CA GLY A 147 -21.63 38.47 -66.02
C GLY A 147 -22.14 37.65 -67.20
N VAL A 148 -23.45 37.45 -67.33
CA VAL A 148 -24.05 37.14 -68.65
C VAL A 148 -25.44 37.78 -68.71
N GLY A 149 -25.47 39.06 -69.03
CA GLY A 149 -26.58 39.61 -69.81
C GLY A 149 -26.36 39.25 -71.27
N TRP A 150 -27.41 38.72 -71.90
CA TRP A 150 -27.64 38.55 -73.33
C TRP A 150 -27.05 37.32 -74.06
N GLY A 151 -27.97 36.47 -74.50
CA GLY A 151 -28.01 36.03 -75.90
C GLY A 151 -27.51 34.62 -76.21
N GLY A 152 -28.45 33.69 -76.43
CA GLY A 152 -28.35 32.74 -77.53
C GLY A 152 -27.58 31.43 -77.33
N VAL A 153 -28.35 30.34 -77.41
CA VAL A 153 -28.00 29.03 -78.01
C VAL A 153 -27.02 28.10 -77.29
N GLY A 154 -27.49 26.89 -76.97
CA GLY A 154 -26.65 25.68 -77.06
C GLY A 154 -26.27 24.97 -75.77
N TRP A 155 -27.22 24.56 -74.94
CA TRP A 155 -26.94 23.54 -73.92
C TRP A 155 -26.99 22.13 -74.55
N ARG A 156 -25.85 21.61 -74.99
CA ARG A 156 -25.63 20.17 -75.14
C ARG A 156 -24.61 19.69 -74.11
N ARG A 157 -25.15 18.97 -73.11
CA ARG A 157 -24.79 17.59 -72.71
C ARG A 157 -23.29 17.25 -72.55
N ILE A 158 -22.91 16.75 -71.37
CA ILE A 158 -22.25 15.44 -71.18
C ILE A 158 -22.43 15.03 -69.71
N LEU A 159 -23.14 13.92 -69.52
CA LEU A 159 -23.11 13.02 -68.37
C LEU A 159 -22.75 11.66 -68.98
N ILE A 160 -21.51 11.23 -68.81
CA ILE A 160 -21.04 9.85 -68.67
C ILE A 160 -19.90 9.91 -67.68
#